data_AF-A0AAD6VJZ8-F1
#
_entry.id   AF-A0AAD6VJZ8-F1
#
_cell.length_a   1.000
_cell.length_b   1.000
_cell.length_c   1.000
_cell.angle_alpha   90.00
_cell.angle_beta   90.00
_cell.angle_gamma   90.00
#
_symmetry.space_group_name_H-M   'P 1'
#
loop_
_entity.id
_entity.type
_entity.pdbx_description
1 polymer ?
#
loop_
_entity_poly.entity_id
_entity_poly.type
_entity_poly.pdbx_seq_one_letter_code
_entity_poly.pdbx_strand_id
1 'polypeptide(L)'
;YELTMQDWDAIALVSDWLLNFRTATSQMSTTSRPMLSSTHMTFRGLQKTLKEKLTTLPEGSPAELVEGLTNSHLKLSNYYYKYDQSPLYIWAASKWS
;
A
#
# COMPACT_ATOMS: atom_id res chain seq x y z
N TYR A 1 24.07 -3.76 21.35
CA TYR A 1 23.71 -4.21 20.00
C TYR A 1 23.72 -2.97 19.13
N GLU A 2 24.66 -2.87 18.19
CA GLU A 2 24.69 -1.77 17.23
C GLU A 2 24.00 -2.22 15.95
N LEU A 3 23.16 -1.35 15.39
CA LEU A 3 22.50 -1.60 14.12
C LEU A 3 23.52 -1.50 12.99
N THR A 4 23.48 -2.46 12.07
CA THR A 4 24.31 -2.43 10.87
C THR A 4 23.77 -1.40 9.88
N MET A 5 24.58 -1.03 8.87
CA MET A 5 24.09 -0.17 7.79
C MET A 5 22.88 -0.76 7.06
N GLN A 6 22.85 -2.10 6.90
CA GLN A 6 21.72 -2.79 6.28
C GLN A 6 20.44 -2.68 7.10
N ASP A 7 20.56 -2.71 8.44
CA ASP A 7 19.41 -2.49 9.32
C ASP A 7 18.87 -1.06 9.17
N TRP A 8 19.76 -0.07 9.07
CA TRP A 8 19.38 1.32 8.82
C TRP A 8 18.70 1.52 7.46
N ASP A 9 19.20 0.87 6.40
CA ASP A 9 18.58 0.91 5.08
C ASP A 9 17.17 0.28 5.08
N ALA A 10 17.01 -0.84 5.78
CA ALA A 10 15.71 -1.48 5.97
C ALA A 10 14.73 -0.58 6.75
N ILE A 11 15.18 0.05 7.83
CA ILE A 11 14.38 1.00 8.62
C ILE A 11 13.97 2.20 7.75
N ALA A 12 14.88 2.75 6.95
CA ALA A 12 14.59 3.87 6.06
C ALA A 12 13.53 3.48 5.02
N LEU A 13 13.66 2.29 4.43
CA LEU A 13 12.72 1.75 3.45
C LEU A 13 11.31 1.59 4.02
N VAL A 14 11.17 1.02 5.23
CA VAL A 14 9.88 0.90 5.92
C VAL A 14 9.31 2.26 6.31
N SER A 15 10.15 3.15 6.84
CA SER A 15 9.74 4.48 7.28
C SER A 15 9.17 5.30 6.12
N ASP A 16 9.81 5.24 4.96
CA ASP A 16 9.31 5.86 3.73
C ASP A 16 7.97 5.25 3.28
N TRP A 17 7.81 3.93 3.39
CA TRP A 17 6.52 3.31 3.08
C TRP A 17 5.41 3.75 4.03
N LEU A 18 5.68 3.80 5.34
CA LEU A 18 4.72 4.25 6.35
C LEU A 18 4.33 5.71 6.14
N LEU A 19 5.26 6.57 5.70
CA LEU A 19 4.98 7.95 5.35
C LEU A 19 4.05 8.04 4.14
N ASN A 20 4.31 7.26 3.09
CA ASN A 20 3.44 7.17 1.92
C ASN A 20 2.03 6.69 2.29
N PHE A 21 1.93 5.66 3.13
CA PHE A 21 0.66 5.15 3.65
C PHE A 21 -0.11 6.20 4.46
N ARG A 22 0.56 6.90 5.36
CA ARG A 22 -0.03 7.99 6.15
C ARG A 22 -0.53 9.13 5.27
N THR A 23 0.25 9.51 4.26
CA THR A 23 -0.11 10.60 3.34
C THR A 23 -1.36 10.23 2.55
N ALA A 24 -1.40 9.03 1.97
CA ALA A 24 -2.55 8.49 1.26
C ALA A 24 -3.82 8.45 2.12
N THR A 25 -3.72 7.92 3.34
CA THR A 25 -4.87 7.83 4.26
C THR A 25 -5.34 9.20 4.76
N SER A 26 -4.42 10.14 4.97
CA SER A 26 -4.75 11.54 5.31
C SER A 26 -5.53 12.21 4.18
N GLN A 27 -5.08 12.08 2.94
CA GLN A 27 -5.80 12.60 1.76
C GLN A 27 -7.20 11.98 1.58
N MET A 28 -7.33 10.68 1.83
CA MET A 28 -8.63 10.02 1.79
C MET A 28 -9.57 10.51 2.91
N SER A 29 -9.02 10.83 4.08
CA SER A 29 -9.80 11.30 5.24
C SER A 29 -10.26 12.75 5.11
N THR A 30 -9.51 13.60 4.39
CA THR A 30 -9.87 15.00 4.16
C THR A 30 -10.89 15.17 3.02
N THR A 31 -11.05 14.16 2.18
CA THR A 31 -12.00 14.20 1.06
C THR A 31 -13.42 13.91 1.58
N SER A 32 -14.29 14.93 1.63
CA SER A 32 -15.68 14.79 2.11
C SER A 32 -16.52 13.77 1.32
N ARG A 33 -16.16 13.52 0.06
CA ARG A 33 -16.73 12.46 -0.79
C ARG A 33 -15.60 11.74 -1.53
N PRO A 34 -14.98 10.71 -0.94
CA PRO A 34 -13.94 9.97 -1.64
C PRO A 34 -14.55 9.34 -2.89
N MET A 35 -14.00 9.69 -4.05
CA MET A 35 -14.38 9.00 -5.29
C MET A 35 -13.86 7.58 -5.21
N LEU A 36 -14.71 6.62 -5.57
CA LEU A 36 -14.36 5.20 -5.56
C LEU A 36 -13.13 4.92 -6.44
N SER A 37 -13.02 5.63 -7.57
CA SER A 37 -11.87 5.60 -8.47
C SER A 37 -10.59 6.16 -7.83
N SER A 38 -10.66 7.24 -7.04
CA SER A 38 -9.48 7.79 -6.36
C SER A 38 -9.01 6.88 -5.24
N THR A 39 -9.94 6.31 -4.47
CA THR A 39 -9.64 5.31 -3.43
C THR A 39 -8.98 4.07 -4.02
N HIS A 40 -9.49 3.59 -5.16
CA HIS A 40 -8.94 2.46 -5.91
C HIS A 40 -7.52 2.72 -6.41
N MET A 41 -7.28 3.88 -7.03
CA MET A 41 -5.93 4.28 -7.47
C MET A 41 -4.95 4.39 -6.30
N THR A 42 -5.39 4.93 -5.16
CA THR A 42 -4.56 5.05 -3.96
C THR A 42 -4.15 3.68 -3.42
N PHE A 43 -5.08 2.74 -3.27
CA PHE A 43 -4.75 1.39 -2.82
C PHE A 43 -3.80 0.66 -3.79
N ARG A 44 -4.06 0.77 -5.10
CA ARG A 44 -3.18 0.19 -6.12
C ARG A 44 -1.77 0.80 -6.06
N GLY A 45 -1.67 2.10 -5.86
CA GLY A 45 -0.40 2.80 -5.68
C GLY A 45 0.38 2.29 -4.47
N LEU A 46 -0.29 2.13 -3.33
CA LEU A 46 0.31 1.60 -2.10
C LEU A 46 0.78 0.13 -2.23
N GLN A 47 0.04 -0.70 -2.97
CA GLN A 47 0.47 -2.07 -3.27
C GLN A 47 1.70 -2.11 -4.15
N LYS A 48 1.74 -1.25 -5.18
CA LYS A 48 2.86 -1.17 -6.11
C LYS A 48 4.14 -0.75 -5.38
N THR A 49 4.08 0.27 -4.53
CA THR A 49 5.24 0.72 -3.75
C THR A 49 5.71 -0.33 -2.74
N LEU A 50 4.80 -1.09 -2.14
CA LEU A 50 5.14 -2.24 -1.29
C LEU A 50 5.88 -3.33 -2.06
N LYS A 51 5.41 -3.67 -3.26
CA LYS A 51 6.04 -4.67 -4.12
C LYS A 51 7.45 -4.25 -4.52
N GLU A 52 7.63 -3.00 -4.93
CA GLU A 52 8.94 -2.44 -5.28
C GLU A 52 9.89 -2.51 -4.07
N LYS A 53 9.41 -2.13 -2.89
CA LYS A 53 10.19 -2.20 -1.64
C LYS A 53 10.58 -3.63 -1.26
N LEU A 54 9.67 -4.60 -1.41
CA LEU A 54 9.98 -6.02 -1.21
C LEU A 54 11.07 -6.51 -2.16
N THR A 55 11.08 -6.05 -3.42
CA THR A 55 12.10 -6.45 -4.39
C THR A 55 13.47 -5.81 -4.17
N THR A 56 13.53 -4.69 -3.45
CA THR A 56 14.78 -3.99 -3.12
C THR A 56 15.41 -4.45 -1.80
N LEU A 57 14.73 -5.32 -1.04
CA LEU A 57 15.26 -5.81 0.23
C LEU A 57 16.48 -6.73 -0.01
N PRO A 58 17.56 -6.57 0.77
CA PRO A 58 18.71 -7.48 0.71
C PRO A 58 18.35 -8.93 1.04
N GLU A 59 19.00 -9.89 0.37
CA GLU A 59 19.05 -11.29 0.81
C GLU A 59 19.73 -11.36 2.18
N GLY A 60 18.96 -11.57 3.24
CA GLY A 60 19.43 -11.48 4.63
C GLY A 60 18.61 -10.53 5.50
N SER A 61 17.64 -9.82 4.90
CA SER A 61 16.66 -9.03 5.65
C SER A 61 15.92 -9.89 6.68
N PRO A 62 15.59 -9.34 7.87
CA PRO A 62 14.88 -10.09 8.91
C PRO A 62 13.59 -10.72 8.38
N ALA A 63 13.34 -11.99 8.68
CA ALA A 63 12.15 -12.70 8.19
C ALA A 63 10.85 -12.00 8.61
N GLU A 64 10.82 -11.44 9.83
CA GLU A 64 9.70 -10.67 10.38
C GLU A 64 9.38 -9.42 9.55
N LEU A 65 10.41 -8.78 8.98
CA LEU A 65 10.27 -7.61 8.13
C LEU A 65 9.61 -7.97 6.80
N VAL A 66 10.11 -9.04 6.16
CA VAL A 66 9.58 -9.56 4.91
C VAL A 66 8.14 -10.02 5.09
N GLU A 67 7.86 -10.72 6.18
CA GLU A 67 6.51 -11.16 6.54
C GLU A 67 5.57 -9.96 6.77
N GLY A 68 5.99 -8.96 7.55
CA GLY A 68 5.18 -7.77 7.83
C GLY A 68 4.80 -6.99 6.57
N LEU A 69 5.75 -6.81 5.64
CA LEU A 69 5.50 -6.16 4.35
C LEU A 69 4.62 -7.02 3.44
N THR A 70 4.83 -8.34 3.40
CA THR A 70 4.00 -9.28 2.63
C THR A 70 2.56 -9.30 3.14
N ASN A 71 2.36 -9.37 4.46
CA ASN A 71 1.06 -9.31 5.09
C ASN A 71 0.35 -7.97 4.83
N SER A 72 1.09 -6.87 4.83
CA SER A 72 0.57 -5.55 4.47
C SER A 72 0.11 -5.49 3.00
N HIS A 73 0.90 -6.06 2.09
CA HIS A 73 0.55 -6.19 0.68
C HIS A 73 -0.73 -7.04 0.47
N LEU A 74 -0.81 -8.20 1.14
CA LEU A 74 -1.99 -9.07 1.12
C LEU A 74 -3.23 -8.37 1.68
N LYS A 75 -3.09 -7.65 2.79
CA LYS A 75 -4.21 -6.91 3.41
C LYS A 75 -4.75 -5.84 2.47
N LEU A 76 -3.88 -5.08 1.80
CA LEU A 76 -4.27 -4.13 0.76
C LEU A 76 -4.96 -4.82 -0.43
N SER A 77 -4.49 -6.02 -0.81
CA SER A 77 -5.11 -6.82 -1.89
C SER A 77 -6.50 -7.32 -1.53
N ASN A 78 -6.69 -7.70 -0.27
CA ASN A 78 -7.99 -8.13 0.23
C ASN A 78 -8.98 -6.96 0.29
N TYR A 79 -8.51 -5.75 0.66
CA TYR A 79 -9.34 -4.54 0.55
C TYR A 79 -9.72 -4.28 -0.89
N TYR A 80 -8.77 -4.34 -1.83
CA TYR A 80 -9.03 -4.20 -3.26
C TYR A 80 -10.12 -5.16 -3.74
N TYR A 81 -10.01 -6.46 -3.42
CA TYR A 81 -10.99 -7.47 -3.82
C TYR A 81 -12.38 -7.22 -3.22
N LYS A 82 -12.45 -6.80 -1.94
CA LYS A 82 -13.73 -6.46 -1.29
C LYS A 82 -14.41 -5.23 -1.93
N TYR A 83 -13.63 -4.25 -2.39
CA TYR A 83 -14.16 -3.08 -3.10
C TYR A 83 -14.64 -3.43 -4.52
N ASP A 84 -13.92 -4.30 -5.23
CA ASP A 84 -14.30 -4.78 -6.56
C ASP A 84 -15.57 -5.65 -6.54
N GLN A 85 -15.73 -6.48 -5.51
CA GLN A 85 -16.93 -7.29 -5.27
C GLN A 85 -18.14 -6.48 -4.75
N SER A 86 -17.95 -5.19 -4.42
CA SER A 86 -19.06 -4.34 -4.02
C SER A 86 -19.88 -3.96 -5.27
N PRO A 87 -21.20 -4.22 -5.30
CA PRO A 87 -22.06 -3.93 -6.46
C PRO A 87 -22.21 -2.43 -6.79
N LEU A 88 -21.48 -1.56 -6.10
CA LEU A 88 -21.43 -0.12 -6.35
C LEU A 88 -20.46 0.27 -7.49
N TYR A 89 -19.66 -0.66 -8.04
CA TYR A 89 -18.45 -0.31 -8.81
C TYR A 89 -18.57 -0.09 -10.34
N ILE A 90 -19.59 -0.53 -11.10
CA ILE A 90 -19.48 -0.47 -12.59
C ILE A 90 -20.62 0.25 -13.35
N TRP A 91 -21.70 0.68 -12.69
CA TRP A 91 -22.83 1.26 -13.45
C TRP A 91 -22.68 2.75 -13.79
N ALA A 92 -21.96 3.54 -12.98
CA ALA A 92 -21.82 4.98 -13.20
C ALA A 92 -20.71 5.36 -14.20
N ALA A 93 -19.72 4.49 -14.44
CA ALA A 93 -18.62 4.76 -15.37
C ALA A 93 -18.95 4.36 -16.83
N SER A 94 -20.02 3.58 -17.05
CA SER A 94 -20.36 3.03 -18.38
C SER A 94 -21.41 3.85 -19.16
N LYS A 95 -21.76 5.06 -18.69
CA LYS A 95 -22.79 5.91 -19.33
C LYS A 95 -22.29 7.19 -20.00
N TRP A 96 -20.98 7.38 -20.15
CA TRP A 96 -20.41 8.53 -20.86
C TRP A 96 -19.24 8.18 -21.77
N SER A 97 -19.37 7.11 -22.55
CA SER A 97 -18.54 6.80 -23.72
C SER A 97 -19.41 6.40 -24.89
#